data_AF-A0A3S4HV40-F1
#
_entry.id   AF-A0A3S4HV40-F1
#
_cell.length_a   1.000
_cell.length_b   1.000
_cell.length_c   1.000
_cell.angle_alpha   90.00
_cell.angle_beta   90.00
_cell.angle_gamma   90.00
#
_symmetry.space_group_name_H-M   'P 1'
#
loop_
_entity.id
_entity.type
_entity.pdbx_description
1 polymer ?
#
loop_
_entity_poly.entity_id
_entity_poly.type
_entity_poly.pdbx_seq_one_letter_code
_entity_poly.pdbx_strand_id
1 'polypeptide(L)' 'MAAPAGLRATMGLDPGLRTGVKVAVVDGTGKLVATDTIYPHTGQAAKAATVIAALCEKIPRRTGRDWQRYGLA' A
#
# COMPACT_ATOMS: atom_id res chain seq x y z
N MET A 1 -6.38 18.16 14.64
CA MET A 1 -6.16 17.64 13.27
C MET A 1 -4.90 16.79 13.29
N ALA A 2 -4.91 15.57 12.71
CA ALA A 2 -3.74 14.70 12.71
C ALA A 2 -2.65 15.20 11.75
N ALA A 3 -1.38 14.93 12.07
CA ALA A 3 -0.26 15.28 11.19
C ALA A 3 -0.29 14.46 9.89
N PRO A 4 0.06 15.05 8.74
CA PRO A 4 0.08 14.32 7.48
C PRO A 4 1.23 13.32 7.43
N ALA A 5 0.99 12.14 6.85
CA ALA A 5 2.02 11.10 6.64
C ALA A 5 3.11 11.49 5.63
N GLY A 6 2.96 12.65 4.97
CA GLY A 6 3.88 13.20 3.98
C GLY A 6 3.71 12.59 2.59
N LEU A 7 4.59 12.98 1.67
CA LEU A 7 4.62 12.52 0.27
C LEU A 7 5.23 11.11 0.17
N ARG A 8 4.51 10.14 0.69
CA ARG A 8 4.87 8.72 0.68
C ARG A 8 3.84 7.97 -0.15
N ALA A 9 4.32 7.06 -0.98
CA ALA A 9 3.44 6.10 -1.61
C ALA A 9 2.74 5.27 -0.52
N THR A 10 1.46 5.03 -0.72
CA THR A 10 0.56 4.50 0.31
C THR A 10 -0.34 3.44 -0.28
N MET A 11 -0.55 2.35 0.46
CA MET A 11 -1.54 1.33 0.15
C MET A 11 -2.70 1.45 1.13
N GLY A 12 -3.89 1.77 0.62
CA GLY A 12 -5.14 1.74 1.36
C GLY A 12 -5.74 0.34 1.33
N LEU A 13 -6.20 -0.13 2.49
CA LEU A 13 -6.93 -1.39 2.65
C LEU A 13 -8.29 -1.09 3.26
N ASP A 14 -9.35 -1.30 2.49
CA ASP A 14 -10.74 -1.15 2.93
C ASP A 14 -11.34 -2.54 3.25
N PRO A 15 -11.47 -2.90 4.55
CA PRO A 15 -11.76 -4.26 4.95
C PRO A 15 -13.21 -4.69 4.66
N GLY A 16 -13.36 -5.86 4.04
CA GLY A 16 -14.65 -6.54 3.88
C GLY A 16 -14.49 -8.06 4.00
N LEU A 17 -15.44 -8.70 4.71
CA LEU A 17 -15.41 -10.15 4.90
C LEU A 17 -15.89 -10.88 3.63
N ARG A 18 -17.21 -10.82 3.36
CA ARG A 18 -17.84 -11.49 2.21
C ARG A 18 -17.44 -10.87 0.87
N THR A 19 -17.29 -9.54 0.83
CA THR A 19 -17.01 -8.79 -0.40
C THR A 19 -15.50 -8.59 -0.65
N GLY A 20 -14.65 -9.19 0.18
CA GLY A 20 -13.19 -9.01 0.12
C GLY A 20 -12.72 -7.65 0.63
N VAL A 21 -11.42 -7.53 0.84
CA VAL A 21 -10.71 -6.29 1.18
C VAL A 21 -10.31 -5.60 -0.12
N LYS A 22 -10.64 -4.32 -0.27
CA LYS A 22 -10.32 -3.53 -1.47
C LYS A 22 -8.97 -2.88 -1.22
N VAL A 23 -8.10 -2.98 -2.22
CA VAL A 23 -6.75 -2.47 -2.16
C VAL A 23 -6.65 -1.32 -3.16
N ALA A 24 -6.14 -0.18 -2.71
CA ALA A 24 -5.80 0.94 -3.58
C ALA A 24 -4.37 1.38 -3.28
N VAL A 25 -3.55 1.52 -4.32
CA VAL A 25 -2.17 1.98 -4.19
C VAL A 25 -2.03 3.35 -4.82
N VAL A 26 -1.50 4.31 -4.07
CA VAL A 26 -1.19 5.65 -4.55
C VAL A 26 0.31 5.92 -4.47
N ASP A 27 0.83 6.73 -5.38
CA ASP A 27 2.22 7.22 -5.32
C ASP A 27 2.38 8.42 -4.38
N GLY A 28 3.60 8.96 -4.26
CA GLY A 28 3.90 10.08 -3.38
C GLY A 28 3.19 11.40 -3.74
N THR A 29 2.59 11.51 -4.91
CA THR A 29 1.78 12.67 -5.34
C THR A 29 0.29 12.49 -5.05
N GLY A 30 -0.13 11.28 -4.66
CA GLY A 30 -1.54 10.91 -4.48
C GLY A 30 -2.20 10.31 -5.72
N LYS A 31 -1.46 10.10 -6.82
CA LYS A 31 -1.97 9.46 -8.02
C LYS A 31 -2.21 7.97 -7.78
N LEU A 32 -3.38 7.47 -8.19
CA LEU A 32 -3.70 6.04 -8.18
C LEU A 32 -2.84 5.29 -9.18
N VAL A 33 -2.18 4.21 -8.73
CA VAL A 33 -1.30 3.38 -9.57
C VAL A 33 -1.77 1.93 -9.69
N ALA A 34 -2.52 1.41 -8.73
CA ALA A 34 -3.10 0.07 -8.80
C ALA A 34 -4.32 -0.09 -7.88
N THR A 35 -5.20 -1.02 -8.24
CA THR A 35 -6.31 -1.47 -7.41
C THR A 35 -6.45 -2.98 -7.49
N ASP A 36 -6.92 -3.61 -6.41
CA ASP A 36 -7.26 -5.04 -6.41
C ASP A 36 -8.34 -5.35 -5.35
N THR A 37 -8.90 -6.55 -5.37
CA THR A 37 -9.75 -7.09 -4.30
C THR A 37 -9.22 -8.45 -3.85
N ILE A 38 -8.85 -8.54 -2.57
CA ILE A 38 -8.30 -9.74 -1.96
C ILE A 38 -9.28 -10.36 -0.96
N TYR A 39 -9.21 -11.66 -0.74
CA TYR A 39 -10.13 -12.40 0.15
C TYR A 39 -9.38 -13.11 1.30
N PRO A 40 -8.69 -12.36 2.18
CA PRO A 40 -7.87 -12.97 3.23
C PRO A 40 -8.68 -13.78 4.25
N HIS A 41 -9.97 -13.47 4.41
CA HIS A 41 -10.84 -14.07 5.42
C HIS A 41 -11.61 -15.32 4.95
N THR A 42 -11.47 -15.73 3.69
CA THR A 42 -12.24 -16.86 3.11
C THR A 42 -11.35 -18.06 2.76
N GLY A 43 -10.28 -18.28 3.52
CA GLY A 43 -9.29 -19.33 3.23
C GLY A 43 -8.28 -18.99 2.13
N GLN A 44 -8.33 -17.78 1.53
CA GLN A 44 -7.40 -17.34 0.49
C GLN A 44 -6.28 -16.43 1.04
N ALA A 45 -5.92 -16.56 2.32
CA ALA A 45 -4.93 -15.69 2.98
C ALA A 45 -3.55 -15.72 2.28
N ALA A 46 -3.05 -16.89 1.89
CA ALA A 46 -1.76 -17.01 1.20
C ALA A 46 -1.79 -16.29 -0.17
N LYS A 47 -2.85 -16.49 -0.96
CA LYS A 47 -3.05 -15.79 -2.24
C LYS A 47 -3.14 -14.28 -2.04
N ALA A 48 -3.86 -13.82 -1.03
CA ALA A 48 -3.96 -12.41 -0.68
C ALA A 48 -2.59 -11.80 -0.34
N ALA A 49 -1.74 -12.52 0.41
CA ALA A 49 -0.38 -12.08 0.72
C ALA A 49 0.51 -11.95 -0.53
N THR A 50 0.43 -12.92 -1.45
CA THR A 50 1.16 -12.85 -2.73
C THR A 50 0.72 -11.65 -3.57
N VAL A 51 -0.59 -11.38 -3.63
CA VAL A 51 -1.12 -10.20 -4.33
C VAL A 51 -0.63 -8.91 -3.69
N ILE A 52 -0.70 -8.78 -2.37
CA ILE A 52 -0.18 -7.61 -1.63
C ILE A 52 1.30 -7.38 -1.95
N ALA A 53 2.12 -8.43 -1.93
CA ALA A 53 3.55 -8.33 -2.24
C ALA A 53 3.79 -7.82 -3.66
N ALA A 54 3.07 -8.37 -4.65
CA ALA A 54 3.16 -7.92 -6.05
C ALA A 54 2.70 -6.46 -6.23
N LEU A 55 1.70 -6.01 -5.47
CA LEU A 55 1.25 -4.62 -5.49
C LEU A 55 2.29 -3.67 -4.88
N CYS A 56 2.99 -4.08 -3.83
CA CYS A 56 4.09 -3.30 -3.24
C CYS A 56 5.23 -3.03 -4.24
N GLU A 57 5.46 -3.92 -5.21
CA GLU A 57 6.47 -3.71 -6.26
C GLU A 57 6.09 -2.63 -7.28
N LYS A 58 4.81 -2.24 -7.35
CA LYS A 58 4.35 -1.12 -8.19
C LYS A 58 4.75 0.23 -7.63
N ILE A 59 5.24 0.27 -6.39
CA ILE A 59 5.69 1.48 -5.70
C ILE A 59 7.22 1.58 -5.83
N PRO A 60 7.78 2.76 -6.16
CA PRO A 60 9.23 2.95 -6.15
C PRO A 60 9.82 2.62 -4.78
N ARG A 61 10.78 1.68 -4.74
CA ARG A 61 11.52 1.37 -3.51
C ARG A 61 12.38 2.56 -3.13
N ARG A 62 12.20 3.07 -1.92
CA ARG A 62 13.09 4.10 -1.38
C ARG A 62 14.48 3.53 -1.18
N THR A 63 15.49 4.22 -1.71
CA THR A 63 16.90 3.88 -1.46
C THR A 63 17.40 4.67 -0.26
N GLY A 64 18.55 4.28 0.33
CA GLY A 64 19.07 4.88 1.56
C GLY A 64 19.23 6.41 1.55
N ARG A 65 19.25 7.06 0.39
CA ARG A 65 19.28 8.53 0.24
C ARG A 65 17.94 9.23 0.53
N ASP A 66 16.81 8.53 0.50
CA ASP A 66 15.49 9.16 0.71
C ASP A 66 15.24 9.56 2.17
N TRP A 67 15.98 8.97 3.13
CA TRP A 67 15.88 9.30 4.55
C TRP A 67 16.58 10.61 4.92
N GLN A 68 17.60 11.03 4.17
CA GLN A 68 18.28 12.32 4.36
C GLN A 68 17.33 13.51 4.15
N ARG A 69 16.29 13.35 3.34
CA ARG A 69 15.27 14.39 3.09
C ARG A 69 14.31 14.62 4.28
N TYR A 70 14.31 13.74 5.28
CA TYR A 70 13.43 13.81 6.45
C TYR A 70 14.16 14.21 7.73
N GLY A 71 15.43 14.61 7.66
CA GLY A 71 16.17 15.14 8.81
C GLY A 71 16.40 14.13 9.94
N LEU A 72 16.30 12.83 9.64
CA LEU A 72 16.59 11.75 10.57
C LEU A 72 17.96 11.16 10.20
N ALA A 73 19.01 11.89 10.59
CA ALA A 73 20.39 11.42 10.69
C ALA A 73 21.02 12.09 11.91
#